data_AF-A0A661XRI8-F1
#
_entry.id   AF-A0A661XRI8-F1
#
_cell.length_a   1.000
_cell.length_b   1.000
_cell.length_c   1.000
_cell.angle_alpha   90.00
_cell.angle_beta   90.00
_cell.angle_gamma   90.00
#
_symmetry.space_group_name_H-M   'P 1'
#
loop_
_entity.id
_entity.type
_entity.pdbx_description
1 polymer ?
#
loop_
_entity_poly.entity_id
_entity_poly.type
_entity_poly.pdbx_seq_one_letter_code
_entity_poly.pdbx_strand_id
1 'polypeptide(L)'
;QGKLKSTALYINDVIVSNSRGFKPSAGTGFDKIIDWPLTLFEGQNIIKVVATSEDGVEVSDIRVINVDRTSEVISSTRTDYALLFAINEYDEWDDLSNPVFDVQTIKQELETSYGFKTEVVINATQADIMEKLREYVTKSYEKDDQLFIFFAGHGQFDEVFSEGYLVGADSKLIDPGKTSYIAHSTLRNIVNNIPSNHIFISLDACFGGTFDPMLAKTGSRGVRADYNDITRSEFIARRLRYKTRQYVTSGGKEYVADGIPGSHSPYARKFLQALRGYGGQDKILTLQEIRGYLSNLKMEPHAGEFGDNEPGSDFVFVAR
;
A
#
# COMPACT_ATOMS: atom_id res chain seq x y z
N GLN A 1 39.50 -5.39 44.91
CA GLN A 1 39.58 -5.17 43.45
C GLN A 1 40.02 -6.49 42.83
N GLY A 2 39.07 -7.32 42.40
CA GLY A 2 39.35 -8.65 41.86
C GLY A 2 39.96 -8.56 40.46
N LYS A 3 40.95 -9.40 40.16
CA LYS A 3 41.50 -9.51 38.80
C LYS A 3 40.45 -10.15 37.89
N LEU A 4 40.33 -9.64 36.68
CA LEU A 4 39.42 -10.19 35.66
C LEU A 4 39.97 -11.52 35.14
N LYS A 5 39.18 -12.59 35.22
CA LYS A 5 39.51 -13.95 34.79
C LYS A 5 39.07 -14.21 33.35
N SER A 6 37.85 -13.81 33.00
CA SER A 6 37.29 -14.01 31.66
C SER A 6 36.20 -13.00 31.34
N THR A 7 35.94 -12.84 30.05
CA THR A 7 34.79 -12.11 29.52
C THR A 7 34.12 -12.94 28.45
N ALA A 8 32.80 -12.94 28.45
CA ALA A 8 31.96 -13.62 27.47
C ALA A 8 30.95 -12.64 26.87
N LEU A 9 30.71 -12.77 25.57
CA LEU A 9 29.72 -12.01 24.84
C LEU A 9 28.59 -12.92 24.37
N TYR A 10 27.36 -12.48 24.61
CA TYR A 10 26.17 -13.15 24.14
C TYR A 10 25.39 -12.22 23.22
N ILE A 11 24.86 -12.78 22.14
CA ILE A 11 23.80 -12.17 21.32
C ILE A 11 22.61 -13.10 21.37
N ASN A 12 21.46 -12.60 21.82
CA ASN A 12 20.21 -13.38 21.95
C ASN A 12 20.45 -14.71 22.71
N ASP A 13 21.17 -14.61 23.84
CA ASP A 13 21.59 -15.72 24.71
C ASP A 13 22.55 -16.76 24.09
N VAL A 14 23.01 -16.56 22.85
CA VAL A 14 24.03 -17.39 22.21
C VAL A 14 25.42 -16.80 22.44
N ILE A 15 26.37 -17.61 22.89
CA ILE A 15 27.76 -17.15 23.08
C ILE A 15 28.42 -16.92 21.72
N VAL A 16 28.91 -15.70 21.49
CA VAL A 16 29.49 -15.29 20.19
C VAL A 16 31.01 -15.16 20.29
N SER A 17 31.51 -14.84 21.48
CA SER A 17 32.93 -14.75 21.75
C SER A 17 33.22 -15.05 23.21
N ASN A 18 34.34 -15.73 23.46
CA ASN A 18 34.86 -15.98 24.79
C ASN A 18 36.38 -15.85 24.75
N SER A 19 36.92 -15.08 25.69
CA SER A 19 38.36 -14.90 25.83
C SER A 19 38.85 -15.58 27.10
N ARG A 20 39.65 -16.65 26.94
CA ARG A 20 40.39 -17.30 28.05
C ARG A 20 41.87 -16.96 27.96
N GLY A 21 42.43 -16.44 29.05
CA GLY A 21 43.87 -16.16 29.20
C GLY A 21 44.34 -14.93 28.41
N PHE A 22 44.35 -13.77 29.05
CA PHE A 22 44.86 -12.53 28.46
C PHE A 22 46.26 -12.16 28.96
N LYS A 23 47.11 -11.68 28.05
CA LYS A 23 48.34 -10.95 28.37
C LYS A 23 48.08 -9.44 28.21
N PRO A 24 48.45 -8.61 29.20
CA PRO A 24 48.15 -7.18 29.19
C PRO A 24 48.98 -6.42 28.15
N SER A 25 48.37 -5.45 27.45
CA SER A 25 49.07 -4.27 26.94
C SER A 25 49.03 -3.18 28.00
N ALA A 26 50.14 -2.45 28.14
CA ALA A 26 50.36 -1.48 29.21
C ALA A 26 49.47 -0.24 29.01
N GLY A 27 48.52 -0.03 29.93
CA GLY A 27 47.71 1.18 30.03
C GLY A 27 47.51 1.54 31.51
N THR A 28 47.62 2.83 31.82
CA THR A 28 47.40 3.40 33.14
C THR A 28 45.91 3.59 33.38
N GLY A 29 45.35 2.94 34.41
CA GLY A 29 43.94 3.07 34.78
C GLY A 29 43.17 1.78 34.61
N PHE A 30 42.12 1.59 35.41
CA PHE A 30 41.31 0.37 35.49
C PHE A 30 40.43 0.11 34.25
N ASP A 31 40.77 0.70 33.12
CA ASP A 31 39.97 0.69 31.90
C ASP A 31 40.63 -0.26 30.89
N LYS A 32 39.95 -1.39 30.65
CA LYS A 32 40.29 -2.32 29.57
C LYS A 32 39.24 -2.18 28.47
N ILE A 33 39.68 -1.96 27.24
CA ILE A 33 38.81 -1.96 26.06
C ILE A 33 38.91 -3.33 25.39
N ILE A 34 37.76 -3.90 25.05
CA ILE A 34 37.64 -5.16 24.31
C ILE A 34 36.85 -4.86 23.04
N ASP A 35 37.46 -5.13 21.89
CA ASP A 35 36.81 -5.00 20.60
C ASP A 35 36.40 -6.37 20.07
N TRP A 36 35.11 -6.54 19.79
CA TRP A 36 34.56 -7.74 19.18
C TRP A 36 33.80 -7.37 17.90
N PRO A 37 34.14 -7.95 16.73
CA PRO A 37 33.28 -7.82 15.56
C PRO A 37 31.97 -8.56 15.82
N LEU A 38 30.85 -7.88 15.60
CA LEU A 38 29.51 -8.43 15.80
C LEU A 38 28.71 -8.44 14.51
N THR A 39 28.10 -9.57 14.21
CA THR A 39 27.05 -9.67 13.21
C THR A 39 25.71 -9.58 13.92
N LEU A 40 24.99 -8.49 13.68
CA LEU A 40 23.64 -8.30 14.20
C LEU A 40 22.60 -8.78 13.19
N PHE A 41 21.49 -9.29 13.70
CA PHE A 41 20.35 -9.73 12.91
C PHE A 41 19.32 -8.60 12.78
N GLU A 42 18.44 -8.69 11.80
CA GLU A 42 17.34 -7.73 11.66
C GLU A 42 16.41 -7.80 12.87
N GLY A 43 15.92 -6.64 13.32
CA GLY A 43 15.10 -6.53 14.53
C GLY A 43 15.94 -6.37 15.80
N GLN A 44 15.38 -6.85 16.92
CA GLN A 44 15.97 -6.64 18.24
C GLN A 44 17.13 -7.62 18.49
N ASN A 45 18.31 -7.07 18.82
CA ASN A 45 19.47 -7.83 19.25
C ASN A 45 19.77 -7.51 20.70
N ILE A 46 19.72 -8.53 21.57
CA ILE A 46 20.08 -8.41 22.97
C ILE A 46 21.56 -8.79 23.11
N ILE A 47 22.38 -7.79 23.36
CA ILE A 47 23.82 -7.94 23.58
C ILE A 47 24.07 -7.98 25.08
N LYS A 48 24.59 -9.09 25.58
CA LYS A 48 24.96 -9.25 26.99
C LYS A 48 26.46 -9.49 27.11
N VAL A 49 27.14 -8.63 27.86
CA VAL A 49 28.55 -8.80 28.20
C VAL A 49 28.63 -9.33 29.63
N VAL A 50 29.37 -10.40 29.85
CA VAL A 50 29.61 -10.97 31.19
C VAL A 50 31.10 -10.91 31.49
N ALA A 51 31.45 -10.39 32.67
CA ALA A 51 32.82 -10.34 33.19
C ALA A 51 32.90 -11.19 34.47
N THR A 52 33.83 -12.14 34.50
CA THR A 52 34.06 -13.03 35.65
C THR A 52 35.40 -12.68 36.29
N SER A 53 35.42 -12.45 37.59
CA SER A 53 36.66 -12.24 38.37
C SER A 53 37.35 -13.56 38.74
N GLU A 54 38.61 -13.50 39.17
CA GLU A 54 39.36 -14.66 39.68
C GLU A 54 38.66 -15.30 40.89
N ASP A 55 38.00 -14.50 41.71
CA ASP A 55 37.23 -14.93 42.88
C ASP A 55 35.86 -15.55 42.51
N GLY A 56 35.56 -15.66 41.21
CA GLY A 56 34.34 -16.29 40.69
C GLY A 56 33.10 -15.39 40.67
N VAL A 57 33.23 -14.12 41.04
CA VAL A 57 32.12 -13.16 40.94
C VAL A 57 31.90 -12.78 39.47
N GLU A 58 30.64 -12.88 39.02
CA GLU A 58 30.21 -12.46 37.68
C GLU A 58 29.41 -11.16 37.74
N VAL A 59 29.68 -10.27 36.79
CA VAL A 59 28.90 -9.06 36.56
C VAL A 59 28.52 -9.03 35.08
N SER A 60 27.30 -8.60 34.77
CA SER A 60 26.85 -8.46 33.39
C SER A 60 26.24 -7.10 33.10
N ASP A 61 26.39 -6.65 31.87
CA ASP A 61 25.70 -5.50 31.32
C ASP A 61 24.94 -5.91 30.04
N ILE A 62 23.77 -5.32 29.84
CA ILE A 62 22.88 -5.64 28.73
C ILE A 62 22.63 -4.38 27.89
N ARG A 63 22.76 -4.52 26.58
CA ARG A 63 22.38 -3.52 25.59
C ARG A 63 21.41 -4.13 24.61
N VAL A 64 20.39 -3.37 24.27
CA VAL A 64 19.43 -3.73 23.24
C VAL A 64 19.74 -2.86 22.04
N ILE A 65 20.09 -3.49 20.92
CA ILE A 65 20.31 -2.80 19.63
C ILE A 65 19.22 -3.26 18.67
N ASN A 66 18.42 -2.31 18.20
CA ASN A 66 17.48 -2.57 17.11
C ASN A 66 18.18 -2.24 15.80
N VAL A 67 18.33 -3.25 14.94
CA VAL A 67 18.85 -3.07 13.59
C VAL A 67 17.67 -3.05 12.65
N ASP A 68 17.42 -1.86 12.08
CA ASP A 68 16.40 -1.68 11.07
C ASP A 68 17.06 -1.63 9.69
N ARG A 69 16.85 -2.66 8.87
CA ARG A 69 17.29 -2.70 7.47
C ARG A 69 16.29 -2.02 6.53
N THR A 70 15.30 -1.29 7.07
CA THR A 70 14.24 -0.58 6.33
C THR A 70 14.71 0.18 5.10
N SER A 71 15.94 0.69 5.09
CA SER A 71 16.44 1.58 4.03
C SER A 71 17.01 0.85 2.80
N GLU A 72 17.28 -0.46 2.85
CA GLU A 72 17.91 -1.17 1.72
C GLU A 72 16.94 -1.95 0.83
N VAL A 73 15.72 -2.22 1.29
CA VAL A 73 14.79 -3.15 0.60
C VAL A 73 13.64 -2.43 -0.13
N ILE A 74 13.22 -1.26 0.35
CA ILE A 74 12.37 -0.33 -0.42
C ILE A 74 13.32 0.71 -0.96
N SER A 75 13.43 0.84 -2.29
CA SER A 75 14.32 1.85 -2.85
C SER A 75 14.05 3.20 -2.19
N SER A 76 15.10 3.86 -1.70
CA SER A 76 15.04 5.26 -1.24
C SER A 76 14.49 6.24 -2.29
N THR A 77 14.28 5.76 -3.53
CA THR A 77 13.71 6.49 -4.67
C THR A 77 12.24 6.18 -4.97
N ARG A 78 11.59 5.23 -4.26
CA ARG A 78 10.18 4.89 -4.50
C ARG A 78 9.30 6.12 -4.34
N THR A 79 8.45 6.35 -5.33
CA THR A 79 7.39 7.35 -5.32
C THR A 79 6.04 6.67 -5.54
N ASP A 80 5.12 6.93 -4.61
CA ASP A 80 3.72 6.55 -4.79
C ASP A 80 2.96 7.72 -5.40
N TYR A 81 2.34 7.50 -6.56
CA TYR A 81 1.53 8.48 -7.26
C TYR A 81 0.05 8.17 -7.07
N ALA A 82 -0.77 9.21 -6.99
CA ALA A 82 -2.22 9.09 -7.04
C ALA A 82 -2.79 10.02 -8.11
N LEU A 83 -3.63 9.48 -8.98
CA LEU A 83 -4.41 10.24 -9.95
C LEU A 83 -5.89 10.11 -9.59
N LEU A 84 -6.51 11.21 -9.22
CA LEU A 84 -7.85 11.22 -8.64
C LEU A 84 -8.80 12.04 -9.54
N PHE A 85 -9.87 11.41 -10.01
CA PHE A 85 -10.90 12.05 -10.81
C PHE A 85 -12.18 12.18 -10.00
N ALA A 86 -12.79 13.36 -10.05
CA ALA A 86 -14.08 13.64 -9.42
C ALA A 86 -14.95 14.44 -10.37
N ILE A 87 -16.19 14.03 -10.56
CA ILE A 87 -17.13 14.75 -11.44
C ILE A 87 -18.39 15.01 -10.64
N ASN A 88 -18.61 16.28 -10.29
CA ASN A 88 -19.82 16.76 -9.63
C ASN A 88 -20.81 17.32 -10.65
N GLU A 89 -20.31 18.11 -11.59
CA GLU A 89 -21.13 18.89 -12.52
C GLU A 89 -21.17 18.21 -13.88
N TYR A 90 -22.38 18.04 -14.42
CA TYR A 90 -22.62 17.38 -15.70
C TYR A 90 -23.49 18.24 -16.60
N ASP A 91 -23.20 18.24 -17.91
CA ASP A 91 -23.96 19.01 -18.90
C ASP A 91 -25.39 18.46 -19.10
N GLU A 92 -25.55 17.13 -19.09
CA GLU A 92 -26.83 16.46 -19.34
C GLU A 92 -27.24 15.43 -18.27
N TRP A 93 -26.34 15.05 -17.36
CA TRP A 93 -26.65 14.15 -16.25
C TRP A 93 -26.99 14.95 -14.98
N ASP A 94 -27.64 14.30 -14.01
CA ASP A 94 -27.88 14.93 -12.71
C ASP A 94 -26.56 15.18 -11.98
N ASP A 95 -26.39 16.37 -11.40
CA ASP A 95 -25.20 16.71 -10.62
C ASP A 95 -25.08 15.85 -9.35
N LEU A 96 -23.83 15.62 -8.93
CA LEU A 96 -23.45 14.92 -7.71
C LEU A 96 -22.84 15.90 -6.71
N SER A 97 -23.07 15.65 -5.42
CA SER A 97 -22.64 16.54 -4.35
C SER A 97 -21.29 16.13 -3.74
N ASN A 98 -20.99 14.83 -3.71
CA ASN A 98 -19.85 14.31 -2.94
C ASN A 98 -18.57 13.98 -3.72
N PRO A 99 -18.52 13.70 -5.04
CA PRO A 99 -17.29 13.24 -5.70
C PRO A 99 -16.07 14.13 -5.46
N VAL A 100 -16.21 15.46 -5.58
CA VAL A 100 -15.12 16.40 -5.30
C VAL A 100 -14.74 16.37 -3.82
N PHE A 101 -15.70 16.32 -2.91
CA PHE A 101 -15.43 16.24 -1.46
C PHE A 101 -14.72 14.94 -1.07
N ASP A 102 -15.10 13.82 -1.69
CA ASP A 102 -14.51 12.49 -1.53
C ASP A 102 -13.05 12.50 -1.97
N VAL A 103 -12.78 12.95 -3.19
CA VAL A 103 -11.43 13.00 -3.75
C VAL A 103 -10.53 13.95 -2.97
N GLN A 104 -11.01 15.12 -2.54
CA GLN A 104 -10.18 16.04 -1.74
C GLN A 104 -9.81 15.45 -0.39
N THR A 105 -10.73 14.70 0.24
CA THR A 105 -10.46 14.05 1.54
C THR A 105 -9.53 12.85 1.39
N ILE A 106 -9.70 12.05 0.33
CA ILE A 106 -8.79 10.95 -0.02
C ILE A 106 -7.41 11.49 -0.35
N LYS A 107 -7.32 12.56 -1.16
CA LYS A 107 -6.07 13.28 -1.45
C LYS A 107 -5.34 13.62 -0.16
N GLN A 108 -6.02 14.32 0.75
CA GLN A 108 -5.41 14.78 1.99
C GLN A 108 -4.86 13.59 2.79
N GLU A 109 -5.67 12.53 2.95
CA GLU A 109 -5.25 11.31 3.65
C GLU A 109 -4.02 10.64 3.01
N LEU A 110 -4.02 10.52 1.68
CA LEU A 110 -2.91 9.95 0.92
C LEU A 110 -1.62 10.78 1.04
N GLU A 111 -1.72 12.11 1.00
CA GLU A 111 -0.55 12.99 1.15
C GLU A 111 0.00 12.97 2.58
N THR A 112 -0.86 13.08 3.59
CA THR A 112 -0.43 13.23 4.98
C THR A 112 0.04 11.92 5.59
N SER A 113 -0.72 10.85 5.37
CA SER A 113 -0.57 9.60 6.11
C SER A 113 0.27 8.58 5.34
N TYR A 114 0.32 8.68 4.01
CA TYR A 114 1.00 7.72 3.14
C TYR A 114 2.09 8.33 2.28
N GLY A 115 2.07 9.64 2.05
CA GLY A 115 3.11 10.33 1.30
C GLY A 115 3.00 10.27 -0.21
N PHE A 116 1.81 9.99 -0.73
CA PHE A 116 1.57 9.95 -2.17
C PHE A 116 1.75 11.34 -2.78
N LYS A 117 2.25 11.39 -4.02
CA LYS A 117 2.16 12.57 -4.88
C LYS A 117 0.83 12.51 -5.61
N THR A 118 -0.10 13.38 -5.24
CA THR A 118 -1.46 13.36 -5.78
C THR A 118 -1.65 14.38 -6.89
N GLU A 119 -2.50 14.03 -7.85
CA GLU A 119 -3.06 14.94 -8.84
C GLU A 119 -4.57 14.75 -8.87
N VAL A 120 -5.31 15.85 -8.96
CA VAL A 120 -6.78 15.85 -8.97
C VAL A 120 -7.28 16.51 -10.26
N VAL A 121 -8.20 15.84 -10.95
CA VAL A 121 -8.93 16.40 -12.09
C VAL A 121 -10.41 16.44 -11.73
N ILE A 122 -10.98 17.64 -11.66
CA ILE A 122 -12.38 17.87 -11.28
C ILE A 122 -13.23 18.16 -12.53
N ASN A 123 -14.48 17.69 -12.51
CA ASN A 123 -15.47 17.88 -13.58
C ASN A 123 -14.90 17.56 -14.96
N ALA A 124 -14.14 16.47 -15.04
CA ALA A 124 -13.38 16.08 -16.22
C ALA A 124 -14.32 15.65 -17.35
N THR A 125 -14.13 16.21 -18.54
CA THR A 125 -14.72 15.70 -19.77
C THR A 125 -14.09 14.37 -20.18
N GLN A 126 -14.69 13.68 -21.15
CA GLN A 126 -14.07 12.50 -21.75
C GLN A 126 -12.66 12.82 -22.26
N ALA A 127 -12.47 13.97 -22.90
CA ALA A 127 -11.19 14.40 -23.44
C ALA A 127 -10.15 14.64 -22.33
N ASP A 128 -10.53 15.31 -21.23
CA ASP A 128 -9.62 15.59 -20.11
C ASP A 128 -9.09 14.31 -19.46
N ILE A 129 -9.97 13.33 -19.25
CA ILE A 129 -9.58 12.02 -18.68
C ILE A 129 -8.57 11.34 -19.61
N MET A 130 -8.84 11.31 -20.91
CA MET A 130 -7.98 10.66 -21.90
C MET A 130 -6.63 11.37 -22.05
N GLU A 131 -6.60 12.70 -22.01
CA GLU A 131 -5.37 13.48 -22.02
C GLU A 131 -4.53 13.21 -20.77
N LYS A 132 -5.16 13.19 -19.60
CA LYS A 132 -4.47 12.92 -18.34
C LYS A 132 -3.92 11.50 -18.27
N LEU A 133 -4.68 10.51 -18.71
CA LEU A 133 -4.19 9.14 -18.82
C LEU A 133 -3.01 9.04 -19.80
N ARG A 134 -3.05 9.76 -20.92
CA ARG A 134 -1.93 9.81 -21.89
C ARG A 134 -0.67 10.39 -21.26
N GLU A 135 -0.78 11.44 -20.46
CA GLU A 135 0.35 12.00 -19.70
C GLU A 135 0.99 10.91 -18.81
N TYR A 136 0.18 10.19 -18.05
CA TYR A 136 0.65 9.12 -17.15
C TYR A 136 1.26 7.92 -17.89
N VAL A 137 0.79 7.61 -19.11
CA VAL A 137 1.41 6.60 -19.98
C VAL A 137 2.82 7.04 -20.41
N THR A 138 3.04 8.33 -20.65
CA THR A 138 4.35 8.86 -21.10
C THR A 138 5.33 9.17 -19.97
N LYS A 139 4.88 9.10 -18.71
CA LYS A 139 5.69 9.34 -17.52
C LYS A 139 6.71 8.21 -17.31
N SER A 140 7.89 8.54 -16.78
CA SER A 140 8.86 7.56 -16.30
C SER A 140 8.55 7.16 -14.86
N TYR A 141 8.73 5.87 -14.55
CA TYR A 141 8.54 5.29 -13.23
C TYR A 141 9.78 4.51 -12.84
N GLU A 142 10.16 4.59 -11.57
CA GLU A 142 11.14 3.69 -11.00
C GLU A 142 10.51 2.31 -10.76
N LYS A 143 11.37 1.30 -10.54
CA LYS A 143 10.95 -0.10 -10.42
C LYS A 143 9.86 -0.31 -9.36
N ASP A 144 9.99 0.36 -8.22
CA ASP A 144 9.13 0.18 -7.04
C ASP A 144 8.04 1.26 -6.93
N ASP A 145 7.93 2.15 -7.93
CA ASP A 145 6.90 3.18 -7.95
C ASP A 145 5.51 2.56 -8.10
N GLN A 146 4.54 3.16 -7.41
CA GLN A 146 3.15 2.73 -7.48
C GLN A 146 2.26 3.84 -8.05
N LEU A 147 1.17 3.46 -8.71
CA LEU A 147 0.13 4.36 -9.18
C LEU A 147 -1.23 3.91 -8.67
N PHE A 148 -1.85 4.74 -7.84
CA PHE A 148 -3.25 4.62 -7.48
C PHE A 148 -4.10 5.51 -8.38
N ILE A 149 -5.17 4.97 -8.97
CA ILE A 149 -6.14 5.74 -9.74
C ILE A 149 -7.50 5.62 -9.07
N PHE A 150 -8.12 6.75 -8.74
CA PHE A 150 -9.45 6.79 -8.14
C PHE A 150 -10.40 7.58 -9.02
N PHE A 151 -11.61 7.07 -9.23
CA PHE A 151 -12.68 7.78 -9.93
C PHE A 151 -13.90 7.88 -9.02
N ALA A 152 -14.46 9.08 -8.88
CA ALA A 152 -15.78 9.29 -8.27
C ALA A 152 -16.69 10.06 -9.25
N GLY A 153 -17.89 9.52 -9.46
CA GLY A 153 -18.87 10.12 -10.37
C GLY A 153 -19.91 9.11 -10.84
N HIS A 154 -20.69 9.48 -11.84
CA HIS A 154 -21.61 8.57 -12.51
C HIS A 154 -20.89 7.47 -13.28
N GLY A 155 -21.53 6.31 -13.29
CA GLY A 155 -21.19 5.20 -14.16
C GLY A 155 -22.45 4.70 -14.86
N GLN A 156 -22.30 4.13 -16.04
CA GLN A 156 -23.41 3.55 -16.79
C GLN A 156 -23.06 2.14 -17.26
N PHE A 157 -24.04 1.25 -17.26
CA PHE A 157 -23.93 -0.07 -17.88
C PHE A 157 -24.84 -0.18 -19.08
N ASP A 158 -24.26 -0.69 -20.16
CA ASP A 158 -24.98 -1.09 -21.35
C ASP A 158 -25.21 -2.61 -21.28
N GLU A 159 -26.48 -3.02 -21.14
CA GLU A 159 -26.82 -4.45 -21.08
C GLU A 159 -26.60 -5.16 -22.42
N VAL A 160 -26.72 -4.45 -23.54
CA VAL A 160 -26.61 -5.01 -24.89
C VAL A 160 -25.17 -5.40 -25.17
N PHE A 161 -24.22 -4.51 -24.87
CA PHE A 161 -22.79 -4.80 -24.99
C PHE A 161 -22.20 -5.46 -23.75
N SER A 162 -22.98 -5.55 -22.66
CA SER A 162 -22.49 -5.98 -21.35
C SER A 162 -21.20 -5.24 -20.94
N GLU A 163 -21.19 -3.93 -21.17
CA GLU A 163 -20.05 -3.04 -20.98
C GLU A 163 -20.41 -1.90 -20.02
N GLY A 164 -19.45 -1.52 -19.21
CA GLY A 164 -19.55 -0.47 -18.21
C GLY A 164 -18.77 0.74 -18.67
N TYR A 165 -19.21 1.90 -18.24
CA TYR A 165 -18.74 3.17 -18.75
C TYR A 165 -18.56 4.16 -17.62
N LEU A 166 -17.46 4.91 -17.67
CA LEU A 166 -17.35 6.16 -16.94
C LEU A 166 -18.10 7.25 -17.70
N VAL A 167 -18.83 8.07 -16.96
CA VAL A 167 -19.55 9.24 -17.46
C VAL A 167 -18.68 10.47 -17.21
N GLY A 168 -18.23 11.12 -18.28
CA GLY A 168 -17.55 12.43 -18.23
C GLY A 168 -18.55 13.56 -18.04
N ALA A 169 -18.07 14.76 -17.70
CA ALA A 169 -18.91 15.94 -17.53
C ALA A 169 -19.74 16.27 -18.79
N ASP A 170 -19.18 16.00 -19.98
CA ASP A 170 -19.78 16.23 -21.30
C ASP A 170 -20.48 14.99 -21.90
N SER A 171 -20.61 13.91 -21.12
CA SER A 171 -21.32 12.72 -21.57
C SER A 171 -22.81 13.00 -21.76
N LYS A 172 -23.35 12.58 -22.90
CA LYS A 172 -24.75 12.83 -23.26
C LYS A 172 -25.68 11.82 -22.62
N LEU A 173 -26.81 12.24 -22.06
CA LEU A 173 -27.77 11.33 -21.42
C LEU A 173 -28.39 10.36 -22.44
N ILE A 174 -28.68 10.85 -23.65
CA ILE A 174 -29.19 10.05 -24.78
C ILE A 174 -28.08 9.91 -25.83
N ASP A 175 -27.26 8.87 -25.68
CA ASP A 175 -26.22 8.50 -26.63
C ASP A 175 -26.20 6.99 -26.85
N PRO A 176 -27.00 6.50 -27.82
CA PRO A 176 -27.12 5.07 -28.12
C PRO A 176 -25.80 4.41 -28.55
N GLY A 177 -24.84 5.19 -29.05
CA GLY A 177 -23.53 4.68 -29.47
C GLY A 177 -22.49 4.68 -28.35
N LYS A 178 -22.81 5.25 -27.18
CA LYS A 178 -21.89 5.44 -26.05
C LYS A 178 -20.57 6.12 -26.43
N THR A 179 -20.63 7.02 -27.41
CA THR A 179 -19.45 7.71 -27.97
C THR A 179 -18.89 8.80 -27.06
N SER A 180 -19.74 9.37 -26.21
CA SER A 180 -19.40 10.43 -25.25
C SER A 180 -18.94 9.90 -23.89
N TYR A 181 -18.81 8.58 -23.74
CA TYR A 181 -18.41 7.91 -22.50
C TYR A 181 -17.03 7.28 -22.64
N ILE A 182 -16.47 6.78 -21.53
CA ILE A 182 -15.25 5.97 -21.55
C ILE A 182 -15.58 4.55 -21.13
N ALA A 183 -15.53 3.61 -22.08
CA ALA A 183 -15.72 2.20 -21.77
C ALA A 183 -14.64 1.70 -20.80
N HIS A 184 -15.05 0.87 -19.83
CA HIS A 184 -14.13 0.26 -18.87
C HIS A 184 -13.05 -0.59 -19.55
N SER A 185 -13.38 -1.27 -20.65
CA SER A 185 -12.38 -1.96 -21.48
C SER A 185 -11.34 -1.01 -22.07
N THR A 186 -11.73 0.18 -22.50
CA THR A 186 -10.81 1.22 -23.00
C THR A 186 -9.93 1.73 -21.88
N LEU A 187 -10.51 2.07 -20.73
CA LEU A 187 -9.77 2.49 -19.54
C LEU A 187 -8.74 1.42 -19.12
N ARG A 188 -9.18 0.16 -19.02
CA ARG A 188 -8.35 -1.01 -18.69
C ARG A 188 -7.16 -1.13 -19.63
N ASN A 189 -7.40 -1.03 -20.93
CA ASN A 189 -6.35 -1.15 -21.94
C ASN A 189 -5.34 -0.01 -21.86
N ILE A 190 -5.79 1.23 -21.65
CA ILE A 190 -4.91 2.39 -21.51
C ILE A 190 -4.07 2.28 -20.24
N VAL A 191 -4.73 2.03 -19.10
CA VAL A 191 -4.05 1.95 -17.80
C VAL A 191 -3.06 0.78 -17.77
N ASN A 192 -3.35 -0.35 -18.43
CA ASN A 192 -2.41 -1.46 -18.52
C ASN A 192 -1.07 -1.06 -19.17
N ASN A 193 -1.11 -0.13 -20.13
CA ASN A 193 0.06 0.37 -20.86
C ASN A 193 0.86 1.43 -20.10
N ILE A 194 0.40 1.89 -18.92
CA ILE A 194 1.20 2.77 -18.07
C ILE A 194 2.42 1.99 -17.55
N PRO A 195 3.66 2.49 -17.72
CA PRO A 195 4.88 1.75 -17.39
C PRO A 195 5.21 1.69 -15.88
N SER A 196 4.22 1.90 -15.00
CA SER A 196 4.33 1.63 -13.57
C SER A 196 4.10 0.13 -13.30
N ASN A 197 4.95 -0.48 -12.47
CA ASN A 197 4.80 -1.90 -12.12
C ASN A 197 3.59 -2.17 -11.24
N HIS A 198 3.15 -1.21 -10.43
CA HIS A 198 2.10 -1.43 -9.45
C HIS A 198 0.95 -0.45 -9.63
N ILE A 199 -0.14 -0.91 -10.24
CA ILE A 199 -1.31 -0.08 -10.49
C ILE A 199 -2.53 -0.67 -9.80
N PHE A 200 -3.22 0.19 -9.06
CA PHE A 200 -4.49 -0.09 -8.43
C PHE A 200 -5.54 0.93 -8.86
N ILE A 201 -6.69 0.46 -9.34
CA ILE A 201 -7.83 1.30 -9.73
C ILE A 201 -8.97 1.12 -8.73
N SER A 202 -9.51 2.20 -8.20
CA SER A 202 -10.71 2.20 -7.38
C SER A 202 -11.79 3.06 -8.04
N LEU A 203 -12.94 2.45 -8.32
CA LEU A 203 -14.06 3.12 -8.98
C LEU A 203 -15.20 3.29 -7.97
N ASP A 204 -15.38 4.52 -7.51
CA ASP A 204 -16.61 4.98 -6.87
C ASP A 204 -17.60 5.52 -7.92
N ALA A 205 -17.90 4.66 -8.87
CA ALA A 205 -18.86 4.89 -9.92
C ALA A 205 -19.65 3.60 -10.12
N CYS A 206 -20.92 3.74 -10.46
CA CYS A 206 -21.80 2.60 -10.68
C CYS A 206 -21.21 1.68 -11.77
N PHE A 207 -21.42 0.38 -11.64
CA PHE A 207 -21.19 -0.62 -12.69
C PHE A 207 -19.74 -1.08 -12.96
N GLY A 208 -19.00 -1.44 -11.92
CA GLY A 208 -17.68 -2.06 -12.07
C GLY A 208 -17.66 -3.50 -12.59
N GLY A 209 -18.83 -4.12 -12.75
CA GLY A 209 -18.98 -5.53 -13.14
C GLY A 209 -18.51 -5.90 -14.55
N THR A 210 -17.99 -4.96 -15.34
CA THR A 210 -17.48 -5.20 -16.71
C THR A 210 -15.97 -5.09 -16.83
N PHE A 211 -15.29 -4.81 -15.72
CA PHE A 211 -13.84 -4.77 -15.70
C PHE A 211 -13.21 -6.18 -15.84
N ASP A 212 -14.03 -7.25 -15.84
CA ASP A 212 -13.60 -8.66 -15.88
C ASP A 212 -14.68 -9.65 -16.38
N PRO A 213 -14.38 -10.53 -17.37
CA PRO A 213 -15.16 -11.71 -17.69
C PRO A 213 -14.53 -13.02 -17.17
N MET A 214 -14.13 -13.17 -15.89
CA MET A 214 -14.05 -14.48 -15.22
C MET A 214 -13.79 -14.40 -13.70
N LEU A 215 -14.77 -14.86 -12.90
CA LEU A 215 -14.67 -15.02 -11.45
C LEU A 215 -13.80 -16.22 -11.06
N ALA A 216 -12.75 -15.98 -10.26
CA ALA A 216 -12.11 -17.01 -9.44
C ALA A 216 -12.15 -16.63 -7.95
N LYS A 217 -12.80 -17.50 -7.17
CA LYS A 217 -12.80 -17.48 -5.71
C LYS A 217 -11.42 -17.85 -5.17
N THR A 218 -10.89 -17.02 -4.28
CA THR A 218 -9.92 -17.49 -3.27
C THR A 218 -10.08 -16.68 -1.99
N GLY A 219 -10.75 -17.29 -1.02
CA GLY A 219 -10.68 -16.88 0.37
C GLY A 219 -9.47 -17.54 1.01
N SER A 220 -8.65 -16.76 1.70
CA SER A 220 -7.61 -17.30 2.59
C SER A 220 -7.87 -16.75 3.99
N ARG A 221 -8.29 -17.66 4.87
CA ARG A 221 -8.40 -17.46 6.31
C ARG A 221 -7.00 -17.30 6.90
N GLY A 222 -6.81 -16.29 7.74
CA GLY A 222 -5.58 -16.09 8.48
C GLY A 222 -5.26 -17.28 9.38
N VAL A 223 -4.01 -17.71 9.34
CA VAL A 223 -3.40 -18.64 10.30
C VAL A 223 -2.47 -17.80 11.17
N ARG A 224 -2.76 -17.70 12.47
CA ARG A 224 -1.78 -17.30 13.48
C ARG A 224 -0.87 -18.50 13.70
N ALA A 225 0.41 -18.37 13.38
CA ALA A 225 1.45 -19.30 13.81
C ALA A 225 2.63 -18.46 14.32
N ASP A 226 3.01 -18.76 15.56
CA ASP A 226 4.11 -18.16 16.31
C ASP A 226 5.46 -18.71 15.75
N TYR A 227 6.04 -18.03 14.76
CA TYR A 227 7.35 -18.32 14.16
C TYR A 227 7.88 -17.05 13.49
N ASN A 228 9.05 -16.54 13.93
CA ASN A 228 9.81 -15.41 13.36
C ASN A 228 9.09 -14.63 12.25
N ASP A 229 8.30 -13.63 12.64
CA ASP A 229 7.56 -12.79 11.71
C ASP A 229 8.51 -12.13 10.70
N ILE A 230 8.14 -12.18 9.42
CA ILE A 230 8.83 -11.43 8.36
C ILE A 230 8.78 -9.94 8.69
N THR A 231 9.85 -9.22 8.38
CA THR A 231 9.87 -7.79 8.70
C THR A 231 8.94 -7.02 7.78
N ARG A 232 8.54 -5.81 8.22
CA ARG A 232 7.70 -4.89 7.44
C ARG A 232 8.26 -4.68 6.03
N SER A 233 9.57 -4.55 5.93
CA SER A 233 10.27 -4.34 4.65
C SER A 233 10.30 -5.59 3.78
N GLU A 234 10.54 -6.77 4.36
CA GLU A 234 10.46 -8.03 3.63
C GLU A 234 9.04 -8.30 3.09
N PHE A 235 8.02 -7.95 3.87
CA PHE A 235 6.63 -8.03 3.44
C PHE A 235 6.39 -7.14 2.21
N ILE A 236 6.80 -5.86 2.27
CA ILE A 236 6.62 -4.90 1.17
C ILE A 236 7.39 -5.38 -0.07
N ALA A 237 8.65 -5.77 0.07
CA ALA A 237 9.49 -6.25 -1.03
C ALA A 237 8.88 -7.45 -1.76
N ARG A 238 8.31 -8.38 -1.00
CA ARG A 238 7.66 -9.57 -1.55
C ARG A 238 6.45 -9.21 -2.40
N ARG A 239 5.70 -8.16 -2.03
CA ARG A 239 4.54 -7.67 -2.81
C ARG A 239 4.98 -6.89 -4.04
N LEU A 240 5.99 -6.03 -3.89
CA LEU A 240 6.53 -5.23 -5.00
C LEU A 240 7.33 -6.07 -6.03
N ARG A 241 7.59 -7.34 -5.75
CA ARG A 241 8.24 -8.25 -6.71
C ARG A 241 7.38 -8.50 -7.95
N TYR A 242 6.06 -8.47 -7.81
CA TYR A 242 5.12 -8.88 -8.85
C TYR A 242 4.36 -7.68 -9.41
N LYS A 243 4.30 -7.60 -10.74
CA LYS A 243 3.53 -6.59 -11.45
C LYS A 243 2.08 -6.64 -11.00
N THR A 244 1.58 -5.50 -10.54
CA THR A 244 0.23 -5.38 -9.98
C THR A 244 -0.66 -4.60 -10.95
N ARG A 245 -1.81 -5.20 -11.26
CA ARG A 245 -2.91 -4.64 -12.04
C ARG A 245 -4.21 -5.12 -11.40
N GLN A 246 -4.62 -4.42 -10.36
CA GLN A 246 -5.80 -4.79 -9.57
C GLN A 246 -6.80 -3.65 -9.53
N TYR A 247 -8.07 -3.99 -9.37
CA TYR A 247 -9.13 -3.00 -9.26
C TYR A 247 -10.16 -3.37 -8.20
N VAL A 248 -10.89 -2.37 -7.73
CA VAL A 248 -12.09 -2.54 -6.92
C VAL A 248 -13.13 -1.47 -7.28
N THR A 249 -14.41 -1.79 -7.18
CA THR A 249 -15.51 -0.90 -7.56
C THR A 249 -16.58 -0.85 -6.49
N SER A 250 -17.39 0.20 -6.49
CA SER A 250 -18.43 0.43 -5.48
C SER A 250 -19.69 -0.44 -5.65
N GLY A 251 -19.87 -1.08 -6.80
CA GLY A 251 -21.00 -1.99 -7.05
C GLY A 251 -20.90 -2.81 -8.33
N GLY A 252 -21.78 -3.82 -8.42
CA GLY A 252 -21.91 -4.76 -9.56
C GLY A 252 -22.64 -4.18 -10.76
N LYS A 253 -23.96 -4.40 -10.85
CA LYS A 253 -24.82 -3.89 -11.94
C LYS A 253 -25.92 -2.93 -11.46
N GLU A 254 -25.71 -2.27 -10.33
CA GLU A 254 -26.75 -1.43 -9.72
C GLU A 254 -26.22 -0.02 -9.46
N TYR A 255 -27.14 0.94 -9.41
CA TYR A 255 -26.85 2.32 -9.07
C TYR A 255 -26.39 2.44 -7.62
N VAL A 256 -25.28 3.15 -7.40
CA VAL A 256 -24.67 3.46 -6.10
C VAL A 256 -25.10 4.86 -5.70
N ALA A 257 -25.60 5.02 -4.48
CA ALA A 257 -26.04 6.32 -3.99
C ALA A 257 -24.85 7.28 -3.75
N ASP A 258 -24.98 8.52 -4.18
CA ASP A 258 -24.04 9.62 -3.89
C ASP A 258 -23.87 9.89 -2.38
N GLY A 259 -24.86 9.52 -1.57
CA GLY A 259 -24.86 9.74 -0.13
C GLY A 259 -25.48 11.07 0.26
N ILE A 260 -25.21 11.52 1.49
CA ILE A 260 -25.71 12.80 2.01
C ILE A 260 -24.71 13.88 1.58
N PRO A 261 -25.15 15.01 1.00
CA PRO A 261 -24.24 16.10 0.62
C PRO A 261 -23.31 16.51 1.77
N GLY A 262 -22.00 16.53 1.50
CA GLY A 262 -20.95 16.86 2.47
C GLY A 262 -20.62 15.75 3.48
N SER A 263 -21.13 14.53 3.31
CA SER A 263 -20.92 13.41 4.24
C SER A 263 -20.27 12.17 3.59
N HIS A 264 -19.69 12.35 2.41
CA HIS A 264 -19.14 11.32 1.54
C HIS A 264 -20.16 10.34 0.95
N SER A 265 -19.81 9.77 -0.21
CA SER A 265 -20.48 8.56 -0.68
C SER A 265 -20.32 7.42 0.34
N PRO A 266 -21.23 6.43 0.36
CA PRO A 266 -21.05 5.25 1.20
C PRO A 266 -19.75 4.51 0.94
N TYR A 267 -19.31 4.45 -0.32
CA TYR A 267 -18.09 3.78 -0.72
C TYR A 267 -16.85 4.57 -0.29
N ALA A 268 -16.76 5.85 -0.66
CA ALA A 268 -15.65 6.73 -0.28
C ALA A 268 -15.48 6.78 1.25
N ARG A 269 -16.58 6.83 2.00
CA ARG A 269 -16.56 6.74 3.47
C ARG A 269 -15.94 5.45 3.98
N LYS A 270 -16.23 4.30 3.37
CA LYS A 270 -15.64 3.00 3.76
C LYS A 270 -14.19 2.88 3.31
N PHE A 271 -13.86 3.41 2.14
CA PHE A 271 -12.49 3.49 1.66
C PHE A 271 -11.62 4.36 2.57
N LEU A 272 -12.11 5.54 2.98
CA LEU A 272 -11.47 6.40 3.97
C LEU A 272 -11.35 5.74 5.35
N GLN A 273 -12.33 4.93 5.77
CA GLN A 273 -12.20 4.13 6.99
C GLN A 273 -11.05 3.11 6.89
N ALA A 274 -10.86 2.49 5.72
CA ALA A 274 -9.75 1.58 5.49
C ALA A 274 -8.40 2.31 5.56
N LEU A 275 -8.26 3.44 4.85
CA LEU A 275 -7.08 4.30 4.90
C LEU A 275 -6.79 4.76 6.35
N ARG A 276 -7.79 5.22 7.08
CA ARG A 276 -7.62 5.66 8.48
C ARG A 276 -7.46 4.51 9.48
N GLY A 277 -7.59 3.28 9.04
CA GLY A 277 -7.15 2.11 9.78
C GLY A 277 -5.62 1.93 9.76
N TYR A 278 -4.94 2.60 8.82
CA TYR A 278 -3.49 2.67 8.67
C TYR A 278 -2.77 1.30 8.55
N GLY A 279 -3.49 0.21 8.26
CA GLY A 279 -2.94 -1.16 8.30
C GLY A 279 -2.78 -1.71 9.73
N GLY A 280 -3.28 -1.02 10.75
CA GLY A 280 -3.14 -1.48 12.13
C GLY A 280 -1.69 -1.43 12.64
N GLN A 281 -1.17 -2.57 13.12
CA GLN A 281 0.11 -2.62 13.84
C GLN A 281 1.33 -2.59 12.92
N ASP A 282 1.25 -3.19 11.73
CA ASP A 282 2.36 -3.27 10.78
C ASP A 282 2.47 -2.02 9.88
N LYS A 283 1.50 -1.10 10.00
CA LYS A 283 1.38 0.12 9.20
C LYS A 283 1.32 -0.15 7.69
N ILE A 284 0.82 -1.31 7.26
CA ILE A 284 0.68 -1.69 5.85
C ILE A 284 -0.78 -2.04 5.60
N LEU A 285 -1.47 -1.20 4.83
CA LEU A 285 -2.81 -1.49 4.39
C LEU A 285 -2.78 -2.19 3.02
N THR A 286 -3.30 -3.41 2.98
CA THR A 286 -3.36 -4.26 1.78
C THR A 286 -4.71 -4.14 1.06
N LEU A 287 -4.79 -4.58 -0.21
CA LEU A 287 -6.08 -4.64 -0.90
C LEU A 287 -7.05 -5.63 -0.24
N GLN A 288 -6.55 -6.69 0.39
CA GLN A 288 -7.40 -7.65 1.12
C GLN A 288 -8.11 -6.97 2.29
N GLU A 289 -7.41 -6.13 3.04
CA GLU A 289 -7.99 -5.37 4.14
C GLU A 289 -8.99 -4.33 3.65
N ILE A 290 -8.64 -3.57 2.60
CA ILE A 290 -9.57 -2.62 1.96
C ILE A 290 -10.87 -3.33 1.56
N ARG A 291 -10.78 -4.49 0.91
CA ARG A 291 -11.96 -5.31 0.57
C ARG A 291 -12.77 -5.71 1.81
N GLY A 292 -12.12 -5.97 2.94
CA GLY A 292 -12.78 -6.24 4.21
C GLY A 292 -13.58 -5.06 4.76
N TYR A 293 -13.12 -3.82 4.57
CA TYR A 293 -13.90 -2.62 4.91
C TYR A 293 -15.10 -2.43 3.97
N LEU A 294 -14.88 -2.68 2.66
CA LEU A 294 -15.89 -2.48 1.62
C LEU A 294 -16.99 -3.56 1.63
N SER A 295 -16.72 -4.77 2.12
CA SER A 295 -17.70 -5.88 2.17
C SER A 295 -18.92 -5.61 3.07
N ASN A 296 -18.85 -4.58 3.91
CA ASN A 296 -19.96 -4.12 4.75
C ASN A 296 -20.88 -3.09 4.05
N LEU A 297 -20.63 -2.80 2.77
CA LEU A 297 -21.54 -1.98 1.96
C LEU A 297 -22.82 -2.76 1.65
N LYS A 298 -23.92 -2.03 1.47
CA LYS A 298 -25.20 -2.65 1.07
C LYS A 298 -25.10 -3.31 -0.31
N MET A 299 -24.26 -2.74 -1.18
CA MET A 299 -23.98 -3.25 -2.51
C MET A 299 -22.66 -4.00 -2.47
N GLU A 300 -22.60 -5.15 -3.14
CA GLU A 300 -21.39 -5.96 -3.18
C GLU A 300 -20.35 -5.26 -4.08
N PRO A 301 -19.20 -4.84 -3.53
CA PRO A 301 -18.12 -4.30 -4.32
C PRO A 301 -17.49 -5.41 -5.15
N HIS A 302 -17.17 -5.12 -6.42
CA HIS A 302 -16.41 -6.05 -7.25
C HIS A 302 -14.93 -5.73 -7.17
N ALA A 303 -14.11 -6.77 -7.11
CA ALA A 303 -12.66 -6.63 -7.14
C ALA A 303 -12.07 -7.74 -8.00
N GLY A 304 -11.00 -7.43 -8.71
CA GLY A 304 -10.37 -8.37 -9.62
C GLY A 304 -9.03 -7.88 -10.12
N GLU A 305 -8.56 -8.55 -11.16
CA GLU A 305 -7.28 -8.29 -11.81
C GLU A 305 -7.53 -7.83 -13.25
N PHE A 306 -6.57 -7.14 -13.84
CA PHE A 306 -6.65 -6.74 -15.24
C PHE A 306 -5.31 -6.83 -15.96
N GLY A 307 -5.36 -6.77 -17.29
CA GLY A 307 -4.16 -6.66 -18.11
C GLY A 307 -3.16 -7.78 -17.86
N ASP A 308 -1.92 -7.41 -17.59
CA ASP A 308 -0.79 -8.31 -17.34
C ASP A 308 -0.44 -8.45 -15.85
N ASN A 309 -1.45 -8.51 -14.98
CA ASN A 309 -1.25 -8.81 -13.56
C ASN A 309 -0.46 -10.12 -13.35
N GLU A 310 0.50 -10.11 -12.43
CA GLU A 310 1.21 -11.32 -12.02
C GLU A 310 0.54 -11.98 -10.79
N PRO A 311 0.32 -13.31 -10.78
CA PRO A 311 -0.29 -14.00 -9.64
C PRO A 311 0.49 -13.76 -8.33
N GLY A 312 -0.24 -13.40 -7.28
CA GLY A 312 0.35 -13.09 -5.96
C GLY A 312 0.80 -11.64 -5.78
N SER A 313 0.59 -10.80 -6.80
CA SER A 313 0.70 -9.35 -6.70
C SER A 313 -0.27 -8.77 -5.66
N ASP A 314 0.09 -7.60 -5.14
CA ASP A 314 -0.76 -6.83 -4.23
C ASP A 314 -0.35 -5.36 -4.32
N PHE A 315 -1.28 -4.47 -4.00
CA PHE A 315 -0.99 -3.05 -3.85
C PHE A 315 -1.01 -2.70 -2.37
N VAL A 316 0.08 -2.11 -1.88
CA VAL A 316 0.22 -1.75 -0.46
C VAL A 316 0.23 -0.24 -0.26
N PHE A 317 -0.52 0.22 0.75
CA PHE A 317 -0.43 1.58 1.27
C PHE A 317 0.39 1.55 2.58
N VAL A 318 1.55 2.20 2.58
CA VAL A 318 2.50 2.16 3.69
C VAL A 318 2.36 3.43 4.53
N ALA A 319 1.75 3.33 5.70
CA ALA A 319 1.52 4.49 6.56
C ALA A 319 2.84 5.01 7.19
N ARG A 320 2.96 6.32 7.33
CA ARG A 320 4.13 7.00 7.92
C ARG A 320 4.14 6.91 9.45
#